data_AF-A0PKZ3-F1
#
_entry.id   AF-A0PKZ3-F1
#
_cell.length_a   1.000
_cell.length_b   1.000
_cell.length_c   1.000
_cell.angle_alpha   90.00
_cell.angle_beta   90.00
_cell.angle_gamma   90.00
#
_symmetry.space_group_name_H-M   'P 1'
#
loop_
_entity.id
_entity.type
_entity.pdbx_description
1 polymer ?
#
loop_
_entity_poly.entity_id
_entity_poly.type
_entity_poly.pdbx_seq_one_letter_code
_entity_poly.pdbx_strand_id
1 'polypeptide(L)'
;MQPGRYRLIVARACPWANRAIIVRRLLGLEPVLSIGFCGPTHDARSWTFDLDPEGLDPVLQIPRLQDAYFKRFPEYPKGITVPAIVDVSTGAVVTNDFAQMTLDLSTQWAAYHRDGAPQLYPSRLRLEIDEVSQRIYTEVKNGVYRCGFAGSQQAYEAAFDRLFGALDWLSDRLASRRYLVGDTITEADVRLFTTLARFDPLYHGHFKCNWYKLSEMPVLWAYARDLFQTPGFGDTVDFVQIKQHYYIVHADINPTGIVPKGPDLAGWLAPHGRESLGGRPFGDGTPPGPPVAGERVPAGHGA
;
A
#
# COMPACT_ATOMS: atom_id res chain seq x y z
N MET A 1 -22.66 -4.23 -8.71
CA MET A 1 -22.14 -2.94 -8.20
C MET A 1 -22.67 -1.81 -9.05
N GLN A 2 -22.92 -0.64 -8.46
CA GLN A 2 -23.43 0.55 -9.15
C GLN A 2 -22.34 1.63 -9.16
N PRO A 3 -21.96 2.18 -10.33
CA PRO A 3 -21.00 3.29 -10.43
C PRO A 3 -21.42 4.50 -9.60
N GLY A 4 -20.46 5.16 -8.96
CA GLY A 4 -20.69 6.39 -8.19
C GLY A 4 -21.35 6.18 -6.82
N ARG A 5 -21.80 4.98 -6.48
CA ARG A 5 -22.43 4.68 -5.17
C ARG A 5 -21.43 4.60 -4.03
N TYR A 6 -20.21 4.14 -4.31
CA TYR A 6 -19.22 3.85 -3.28
C TYR A 6 -18.06 4.84 -3.33
N ARG A 7 -17.49 5.08 -2.15
CA ARG A 7 -16.28 5.89 -1.96
C ARG A 7 -15.24 5.08 -1.20
N LEU A 8 -14.04 4.99 -1.76
CA LEU A 8 -12.88 4.40 -1.11
C LEU A 8 -12.20 5.47 -0.24
N ILE A 9 -12.09 5.23 1.06
CA ILE A 9 -11.34 6.08 1.99
C ILE A 9 -9.99 5.42 2.27
N VAL A 10 -8.91 6.17 2.04
CA VAL A 10 -7.53 5.72 2.15
C VAL A 10 -6.67 6.75 2.88
N ALA A 11 -5.44 6.36 3.22
CA ALA A 11 -4.38 7.29 3.56
C ALA A 11 -3.10 6.89 2.81
N ARG A 12 -2.33 7.85 2.31
CA ARG A 12 -1.06 7.58 1.60
C ARG A 12 -0.05 6.87 2.49
N ALA A 13 -0.10 7.13 3.80
CA ALA A 13 0.79 6.53 4.77
C ALA A 13 0.61 5.02 4.95
N CYS A 14 -0.64 4.54 5.02
CA CYS A 14 -0.96 3.16 5.36
C CYS A 14 -0.64 2.19 4.19
N PRO A 15 0.23 1.17 4.38
CA PRO A 15 0.57 0.23 3.32
C PRO A 15 -0.61 -0.66 2.90
N TRP A 16 -1.59 -0.89 3.78
CA TRP A 16 -2.80 -1.64 3.44
C TRP A 16 -3.69 -0.85 2.49
N ALA A 17 -3.87 0.45 2.77
CA ALA A 17 -4.65 1.34 1.93
C ALA A 17 -3.97 1.63 0.60
N ASN A 18 -2.63 1.75 0.60
CA ASN A 18 -1.87 1.98 -0.63
C ASN A 18 -2.06 0.86 -1.67
N ARG A 19 -2.34 -0.38 -1.25
CA ARG A 19 -2.70 -1.46 -2.19
C ARG A 19 -4.00 -1.16 -2.91
N ALA A 20 -5.02 -0.71 -2.19
CA ALA A 20 -6.31 -0.36 -2.79
C ALA A 20 -6.16 0.81 -3.77
N ILE A 21 -5.28 1.78 -3.47
CA ILE A 21 -4.94 2.87 -4.41
C ILE A 21 -4.31 2.30 -5.69
N ILE A 22 -3.28 1.47 -5.57
CA ILE A 22 -2.58 0.85 -6.70
C ILE A 22 -3.55 0.00 -7.54
N VAL A 23 -4.32 -0.90 -6.91
CA VAL A 23 -5.25 -1.78 -7.62
C VAL A 23 -6.35 -0.99 -8.32
N ARG A 24 -6.99 -0.03 -7.64
CA ARG A 24 -7.99 0.86 -8.25
C ARG A 24 -7.44 1.54 -9.50
N ARG A 25 -6.18 2.00 -9.43
CA ARG A 25 -5.48 2.70 -10.50
C ARG A 25 -5.08 1.81 -11.67
N LEU A 26 -4.52 0.63 -11.40
CA LEU A 26 -4.14 -0.32 -12.45
C LEU A 26 -5.36 -0.77 -13.27
N LEU A 27 -6.51 -0.92 -12.60
CA LEU A 27 -7.77 -1.37 -13.19
C LEU A 27 -8.62 -0.25 -13.81
N GLY A 28 -8.24 1.02 -13.64
CA GLY A 28 -8.95 2.15 -14.23
C GLY A 28 -10.31 2.45 -13.57
N LEU A 29 -10.45 2.14 -12.28
CA LEU A 29 -11.71 2.28 -11.54
C LEU A 29 -11.98 3.71 -11.04
N GLU A 30 -11.11 4.67 -11.36
CA GLU A 30 -11.22 6.06 -10.90
C GLU A 30 -12.59 6.72 -11.20
N PRO A 31 -13.20 6.54 -12.39
CA PRO A 31 -14.49 7.16 -12.71
C PRO A 31 -15.69 6.58 -11.96
N VAL A 32 -15.59 5.33 -11.47
CA VAL A 32 -16.75 4.59 -10.91
C VAL A 32 -16.67 4.39 -9.41
N LEU A 33 -15.48 4.51 -8.82
CA LEU A 33 -15.21 4.41 -7.39
C LEU A 33 -14.48 5.67 -6.95
N SER A 34 -15.21 6.61 -6.34
CA SER A 34 -14.60 7.85 -5.84
C SER A 34 -13.61 7.57 -4.70
N ILE A 35 -12.67 8.47 -4.44
CA ILE A 35 -11.65 8.30 -3.39
C ILE A 35 -11.54 9.52 -2.49
N GLY A 36 -11.32 9.31 -1.19
CA GLY A 36 -11.00 10.33 -0.19
C GLY A 36 -9.69 9.98 0.52
N PHE A 37 -8.86 11.00 0.80
CA PHE A 37 -7.55 10.84 1.40
C PHE A 37 -7.53 11.45 2.80
N CYS A 38 -7.36 10.60 3.81
CA CYS A 38 -7.10 11.06 5.16
C CYS A 38 -5.69 11.63 5.30
N GLY A 39 -5.50 12.56 6.23
CA GLY A 39 -4.19 13.08 6.60
C GLY A 39 -3.30 12.04 7.27
N PRO A 40 -1.97 12.28 7.31
CA PRO A 40 -1.01 11.33 7.86
C PRO A 40 -1.04 11.27 9.40
N THR A 41 -1.53 12.30 10.08
CA THR A 41 -1.49 12.40 11.55
C THR A 41 -2.88 12.42 12.15
N HIS A 42 -3.05 11.81 13.31
CA HIS A 42 -4.33 11.79 14.01
C HIS A 42 -4.15 11.45 15.50
N ASP A 43 -5.20 11.66 16.30
CA ASP A 43 -5.27 11.23 17.69
C ASP A 43 -5.75 9.76 17.81
N ALA A 44 -6.08 9.33 19.04
CA ALA A 44 -6.55 7.98 19.34
C ALA A 44 -7.87 7.58 18.63
N ARG A 45 -8.62 8.56 18.09
CA ARG A 45 -9.85 8.33 17.30
C ARG A 45 -9.57 8.04 15.82
N SER A 46 -8.30 7.98 15.44
CA SER A 46 -7.83 7.60 14.11
C SER A 46 -8.16 8.64 13.02
N TRP A 47 -8.13 8.21 11.76
CA TRP A 47 -8.03 9.01 10.54
C TRP A 47 -8.99 10.21 10.41
N THR A 48 -8.41 11.35 10.05
CA THR A 48 -9.08 12.65 9.82
C THR A 48 -8.94 13.13 8.38
N PHE A 49 -9.80 14.08 7.97
CA PHE A 49 -9.76 14.70 6.64
C PHE A 49 -9.14 16.11 6.70
N ASP A 50 -8.10 16.27 7.50
CA ASP A 50 -7.41 17.53 7.81
C ASP A 50 -6.61 18.12 6.63
N LEU A 51 -6.45 17.38 5.54
CA LEU A 51 -5.85 17.87 4.29
C LEU A 51 -6.86 18.54 3.36
N ASP A 52 -8.16 18.30 3.58
CA ASP A 52 -9.24 18.82 2.74
C ASP A 52 -9.77 20.16 3.27
N PRO A 53 -10.42 20.98 2.42
CA PRO A 53 -11.05 22.23 2.85
C PRO A 53 -11.96 22.02 4.06
N GLU A 54 -11.85 22.93 5.03
CA GLU A 54 -12.60 22.89 6.30
C GLU A 54 -12.34 21.64 7.16
N GLY A 55 -11.37 20.81 6.79
CA GLY A 55 -11.05 19.56 7.49
C GLY A 55 -12.11 18.47 7.31
N LEU A 56 -12.86 18.49 6.21
CA LEU A 56 -13.98 17.58 5.93
C LEU A 56 -13.76 16.80 4.63
N ASP A 57 -14.13 15.52 4.61
CA ASP A 57 -14.19 14.76 3.36
C ASP A 57 -15.14 15.45 2.36
N PRO A 58 -14.70 15.78 1.14
CA PRO A 58 -15.50 16.59 0.20
C PRO A 58 -16.86 16.00 -0.17
N VAL A 59 -17.03 14.67 -0.08
CA VAL A 59 -18.27 13.98 -0.45
C VAL A 59 -19.09 13.59 0.76
N LEU A 60 -18.46 13.01 1.78
CA LEU A 60 -19.13 12.50 2.98
C LEU A 60 -19.43 13.60 3.99
N GLN A 61 -18.76 14.75 3.89
CA GLN A 61 -18.92 15.91 4.78
C GLN A 61 -18.76 15.53 6.26
N ILE A 62 -17.75 14.70 6.55
CA ILE A 62 -17.38 14.27 7.91
C ILE A 62 -15.92 14.68 8.20
N PRO A 63 -15.61 15.08 9.44
CA PRO A 63 -14.25 15.44 9.83
C PRO A 63 -13.32 14.25 10.05
N ARG A 64 -13.89 13.05 10.26
CA ARG A 64 -13.15 11.83 10.58
C ARG A 64 -13.84 10.58 10.05
N LEU A 65 -13.04 9.56 9.74
CA LEU A 65 -13.57 8.28 9.25
C LEU A 65 -14.41 7.54 10.30
N GLN A 66 -14.15 7.77 11.59
CA GLN A 66 -14.92 7.19 12.70
C GLN A 66 -16.43 7.43 12.56
N ASP A 67 -16.85 8.60 12.06
CA ASP A 67 -18.27 8.94 11.92
C ASP A 67 -18.98 8.02 10.90
N ALA A 68 -18.27 7.58 9.86
CA ALA A 68 -18.82 6.63 8.89
C ALA A 68 -18.96 5.21 9.46
N TYR A 69 -18.08 4.81 10.39
CA TYR A 69 -18.25 3.57 11.15
C TYR A 69 -19.46 3.66 12.08
N PHE A 70 -19.60 4.76 12.82
CA PHE A 70 -20.70 4.97 13.76
C PHE A 70 -22.07 5.13 13.07
N LYS A 71 -22.11 5.65 11.85
CA LYS A 71 -23.33 5.63 11.02
C LYS A 71 -23.84 4.20 10.76
N ARG A 72 -22.96 3.20 10.68
CA ARG A 72 -23.38 1.79 10.55
C ARG A 72 -23.61 1.12 11.90
N PHE A 73 -22.69 1.35 12.83
CA PHE A 73 -22.63 0.70 14.12
C PHE A 73 -22.36 1.77 15.19
N PRO A 74 -23.41 2.33 15.82
CA PRO A 74 -23.28 3.48 16.74
C PRO A 74 -22.25 3.30 17.87
N GLU A 75 -22.03 2.06 18.31
CA GLU A 75 -21.08 1.71 19.37
C GLU A 75 -19.96 0.80 18.85
N TYR A 76 -19.43 1.08 17.65
CA TYR A 76 -18.42 0.22 17.02
C TYR A 76 -17.16 0.06 17.92
N PRO A 77 -16.85 -1.15 18.42
CA PRO A 77 -15.85 -1.33 19.48
C PRO A 77 -14.45 -1.68 18.94
N LYS A 78 -14.29 -1.87 17.63
CA LYS A 78 -13.04 -2.29 17.00
C LYS A 78 -12.28 -1.09 16.42
N GLY A 79 -11.06 -1.35 15.93
CA GLY A 79 -10.24 -0.32 15.29
C GLY A 79 -10.92 0.35 14.08
N ILE A 80 -10.80 1.67 14.01
CA ILE A 80 -11.17 2.49 12.85
C ILE A 80 -9.99 2.46 11.87
N THR A 81 -10.15 1.84 10.70
CA THR A 81 -9.02 1.53 9.81
C THR A 81 -9.24 2.00 8.38
N VAL A 82 -8.15 2.35 7.69
CA VAL A 82 -8.10 2.43 6.23
C VAL A 82 -7.37 1.20 5.65
N PRO A 83 -7.74 0.73 4.44
CA PRO A 83 -8.78 1.27 3.57
C PRO A 83 -10.19 0.92 4.07
N ALA A 84 -11.16 1.78 3.77
CA ALA A 84 -12.58 1.52 4.00
C ALA A 84 -13.40 1.91 2.77
N ILE A 85 -14.39 1.10 2.39
CA ILE A 85 -15.40 1.46 1.39
C ILE A 85 -16.63 1.97 2.13
N VAL A 86 -17.10 3.16 1.78
CA VAL A 86 -18.29 3.81 2.33
C VAL A 86 -19.37 3.87 1.25
N ASP A 87 -20.61 3.54 1.59
CA ASP A 87 -21.77 3.81 0.72
C ASP A 87 -22.12 5.30 0.84
N VAL A 88 -22.00 6.04 -0.25
CA VAL A 88 -22.16 7.50 -0.26
C VAL A 88 -23.58 7.90 0.13
N SER A 89 -24.60 7.14 -0.26
CA SER A 89 -25.98 7.53 0.02
C SER A 89 -26.35 7.45 1.50
N THR A 90 -25.70 6.54 2.24
CA THR A 90 -25.94 6.35 3.68
C THR A 90 -24.84 6.97 4.54
N GLY A 91 -23.66 7.22 3.96
CA GLY A 91 -22.45 7.61 4.67
C GLY A 91 -21.88 6.50 5.57
N ALA A 92 -22.35 5.26 5.44
CA ALA A 92 -22.00 4.15 6.31
C ALA A 92 -20.89 3.28 5.71
N VAL A 93 -19.92 2.85 6.52
CA VAL A 93 -18.86 1.93 6.09
C VAL A 93 -19.46 0.58 5.67
N VAL A 94 -19.15 0.11 4.47
CA VAL A 94 -19.56 -1.18 3.91
C VAL A 94 -18.55 -2.28 4.26
N THR A 95 -17.27 -2.01 4.07
CA THR A 95 -16.20 -2.97 4.38
C THR A 95 -14.87 -2.25 4.60
N ASN A 96 -14.06 -2.81 5.49
CA ASN A 96 -12.66 -2.46 5.69
C ASN A 96 -11.75 -3.71 5.60
N ASP A 97 -12.26 -4.82 5.05
CA ASP A 97 -11.48 -6.03 4.83
C ASP A 97 -10.50 -5.81 3.66
N PHE A 98 -9.32 -5.29 3.99
CA PHE A 98 -8.28 -4.97 3.02
C PHE A 98 -7.74 -6.21 2.29
N ALA A 99 -7.91 -7.42 2.83
CA ALA A 99 -7.41 -8.64 2.21
C ALA A 99 -8.32 -9.09 1.06
N GLN A 100 -9.64 -9.01 1.28
CA GLN A 100 -10.65 -9.32 0.28
C GLN A 100 -10.86 -8.15 -0.71
N MET A 101 -10.78 -6.90 -0.25
CA MET A 101 -11.12 -5.71 -1.03
C MET A 101 -10.40 -5.63 -2.39
N THR A 102 -9.08 -5.87 -2.43
CA THR A 102 -8.32 -5.80 -3.69
C THR A 102 -8.66 -6.94 -4.66
N LEU A 103 -9.02 -8.11 -4.13
CA LEU A 103 -9.50 -9.24 -4.92
C LEU A 103 -10.88 -8.94 -5.51
N ASP A 104 -11.76 -8.31 -4.73
CA ASP A 104 -13.08 -7.90 -5.20
C ASP A 104 -12.97 -6.82 -6.27
N LEU A 105 -12.08 -5.83 -6.11
CA LEU A 105 -11.78 -4.85 -7.17
C LEU A 105 -11.32 -5.55 -8.46
N SER A 106 -10.52 -6.61 -8.34
CA SER A 106 -10.03 -7.37 -9.50
C SER A 106 -11.08 -8.31 -10.12
N THR A 107 -12.16 -8.63 -9.41
CA THR A 107 -13.12 -9.67 -9.85
C THR A 107 -14.55 -9.14 -9.96
N GLN A 108 -15.13 -8.64 -8.87
CA GLN A 108 -16.50 -8.16 -8.78
C GLN A 108 -16.73 -6.84 -9.55
N TRP A 109 -15.67 -6.06 -9.74
CA TRP A 109 -15.71 -4.82 -10.52
C TRP A 109 -15.28 -4.99 -11.98
N ALA A 110 -15.06 -6.23 -12.46
CA ALA A 110 -14.50 -6.49 -13.79
C ALA A 110 -15.25 -5.82 -14.95
N ALA A 111 -16.58 -5.69 -14.84
CA ALA A 111 -17.41 -5.01 -15.85
C ALA A 111 -17.12 -3.50 -15.99
N TYR A 112 -16.38 -2.90 -15.06
CA TYR A 112 -16.02 -1.48 -15.04
C TYR A 112 -14.52 -1.24 -15.20
N HIS A 113 -13.73 -2.29 -15.44
CA HIS A 113 -12.31 -2.12 -15.71
C HIS A 113 -12.12 -1.37 -17.03
N ARG A 114 -11.08 -0.54 -17.10
CA ARG A 114 -10.66 0.06 -18.37
C ARG A 114 -10.23 -1.01 -19.37
N ASP A 115 -10.28 -0.68 -20.65
CA ASP A 115 -9.63 -1.47 -21.68
C ASP A 115 -8.12 -1.61 -21.39
N GLY A 116 -7.62 -2.83 -21.53
CA GLY A 116 -6.23 -3.18 -21.23
C GLY A 116 -5.88 -3.25 -19.74
N ALA A 117 -6.87 -3.29 -18.83
CA ALA A 117 -6.60 -3.59 -17.42
C ALA A 117 -5.95 -4.98 -17.26
N PRO A 118 -4.91 -5.11 -16.41
CA PRO A 118 -4.21 -6.38 -16.23
C PRO A 118 -5.02 -7.38 -15.39
N GLN A 119 -4.73 -8.67 -15.59
CA GLN A 119 -5.26 -9.73 -14.73
C GLN A 119 -4.41 -9.87 -13.47
N LEU A 120 -4.76 -9.17 -12.40
CA LEU A 120 -4.00 -9.21 -11.13
C LEU A 120 -4.22 -10.49 -10.32
N TYR A 121 -5.35 -11.17 -10.53
CA TYR A 121 -5.72 -12.39 -9.80
C TYR A 121 -6.42 -13.45 -10.69
N PRO A 122 -5.78 -13.88 -11.79
CA PRO A 122 -6.37 -14.81 -12.75
C PRO A 122 -6.53 -16.19 -12.14
N SER A 123 -7.64 -16.88 -12.45
CA SER A 123 -7.99 -18.20 -11.91
C SER A 123 -6.83 -19.20 -11.95
N ARG A 124 -6.10 -19.26 -13.07
CA ARG A 124 -4.97 -20.18 -13.28
C ARG A 124 -3.78 -19.99 -12.33
N LEU A 125 -3.63 -18.82 -11.69
CA LEU A 125 -2.50 -18.50 -10.81
C LEU A 125 -2.90 -18.32 -9.34
N ARG A 126 -4.20 -18.39 -9.00
CA ARG A 126 -4.67 -18.03 -7.65
C ARG A 126 -3.99 -18.82 -6.54
N LEU A 127 -3.82 -20.13 -6.71
CA LEU A 127 -3.17 -20.97 -5.70
C LEU A 127 -1.73 -20.50 -5.41
N GLU A 128 -0.93 -20.24 -6.44
CA GLU A 128 0.44 -19.76 -6.26
C GLU A 128 0.47 -18.33 -5.70
N ILE A 129 -0.45 -17.45 -6.14
CA ILE A 129 -0.60 -16.09 -5.59
C ILE A 129 -0.94 -16.14 -4.10
N ASP A 130 -1.87 -17.01 -3.69
CA ASP A 130 -2.33 -17.13 -2.32
C ASP A 130 -1.22 -17.66 -1.42
N GLU A 131 -0.50 -18.71 -1.84
CA GLU A 131 0.63 -19.28 -1.11
C GLU A 131 1.76 -18.25 -0.91
N VAL A 132 2.19 -17.61 -1.99
CA VAL A 132 3.25 -16.58 -1.95
C VAL A 132 2.81 -15.37 -1.12
N SER A 133 1.57 -14.92 -1.31
CA SER A 133 1.02 -13.78 -0.55
C SER A 133 0.92 -14.07 0.94
N GLN A 134 0.57 -15.31 1.32
CA GLN A 134 0.44 -15.69 2.73
C GLN A 134 1.78 -15.60 3.43
N ARG A 135 2.86 -16.12 2.82
CA ARG A 135 4.22 -16.00 3.37
C ARG A 135 4.68 -14.54 3.44
N ILE A 136 4.43 -13.76 2.38
CA ILE A 136 4.74 -12.31 2.38
C ILE A 136 3.97 -11.59 3.50
N TYR A 137 2.71 -11.93 3.73
CA TYR A 137 1.92 -11.33 4.78
C TYR A 137 2.48 -11.63 6.16
N THR A 138 2.72 -12.90 6.49
CA THR A 138 3.15 -13.30 7.83
C THR A 138 4.58 -12.89 8.15
N GLU A 139 5.50 -13.07 7.19
CA GLU A 139 6.93 -12.91 7.43
C GLU A 139 7.45 -11.51 7.12
N VAL A 140 6.87 -10.82 6.12
CA VAL A 140 7.41 -9.53 5.66
C VAL A 140 6.50 -8.38 6.09
N LYS A 141 5.25 -8.39 5.65
CA LYS A 141 4.35 -7.26 5.91
C LYS A 141 3.99 -7.09 7.36
N ASN A 142 3.62 -8.18 8.03
CA ASN A 142 3.40 -8.16 9.47
C ASN A 142 4.71 -8.31 10.23
N GLY A 143 5.76 -8.88 9.60
CA GLY A 143 7.10 -9.01 10.18
C GLY A 143 7.70 -7.68 10.62
N VAL A 144 7.69 -6.66 9.74
CA VAL A 144 8.22 -5.32 10.10
C VAL A 144 7.48 -4.69 11.29
N TYR A 145 6.16 -4.89 11.40
CA TYR A 145 5.38 -4.41 12.54
C TYR A 145 5.68 -5.21 13.81
N ARG A 146 5.89 -6.53 13.71
CA ARG A 146 6.32 -7.36 14.82
C ARG A 146 7.70 -6.95 15.35
N CYS A 147 8.61 -6.52 14.49
CA CYS A 147 9.88 -5.92 14.92
C CYS A 147 9.65 -4.59 15.64
N GLY A 148 8.91 -3.66 15.01
CA GLY A 148 8.73 -2.31 15.51
C GLY A 148 7.96 -2.20 16.82
N PHE A 149 6.95 -3.06 17.01
CA PHE A 149 6.10 -3.09 18.20
C PHE A 149 6.49 -4.17 19.21
N ALA A 150 7.65 -4.82 19.05
CA ALA A 150 8.12 -5.80 20.01
C ALA A 150 8.29 -5.16 21.41
N GLY A 151 7.59 -5.71 22.41
CA GLY A 151 7.72 -5.29 23.80
C GLY A 151 8.89 -5.92 24.56
N SER A 152 9.72 -6.74 23.89
CA SER A 152 10.90 -7.39 24.47
C SER A 152 11.96 -7.69 23.42
N GLN A 153 13.22 -7.79 23.85
CA GLN A 153 14.36 -8.12 22.98
C GLN A 153 14.18 -9.45 22.26
N GLN A 154 13.74 -10.49 22.98
CA GLN A 154 13.49 -11.81 22.42
C GLN A 154 12.40 -11.80 21.33
N ALA A 155 11.32 -11.03 21.54
CA ALA A 155 10.26 -10.91 20.54
C ALA A 155 10.74 -10.17 19.28
N TYR A 156 11.58 -9.15 19.46
CA TYR A 156 12.22 -8.41 18.37
C TYR A 156 13.15 -9.34 17.56
N GLU A 157 14.08 -10.05 18.20
CA GLU A 157 15.02 -10.95 17.53
C GLU A 157 14.29 -12.03 16.72
N ALA A 158 13.29 -12.68 17.31
CA ALA A 158 12.50 -13.69 16.62
C ALA A 158 11.70 -13.14 15.42
N ALA A 159 11.25 -11.88 15.48
CA ALA A 159 10.59 -11.23 14.35
C ALA A 159 11.61 -10.82 13.26
N PHE A 160 12.75 -10.33 13.69
CA PHE A 160 13.84 -9.84 12.85
C PHE A 160 14.46 -10.98 12.02
N ASP A 161 14.78 -12.12 12.64
CA ASP A 161 15.34 -13.28 11.94
C ASP A 161 14.37 -13.83 10.88
N ARG A 162 13.07 -13.91 11.23
CA ARG A 162 12.02 -14.35 10.30
C ARG A 162 11.85 -13.39 9.12
N LEU A 163 11.93 -12.09 9.37
CA LEU A 163 11.84 -11.07 8.33
C LEU A 163 12.97 -11.23 7.32
N PHE A 164 14.23 -11.26 7.78
CA PHE A 164 15.37 -11.34 6.87
C PHE A 164 15.48 -12.70 6.18
N GLY A 165 15.15 -13.81 6.85
CA GLY A 165 15.04 -15.11 6.19
C GLY A 165 13.96 -15.15 5.09
N ALA A 166 12.90 -14.35 5.20
CA ALA A 166 11.91 -14.20 4.14
C ALA A 166 12.36 -13.26 3.01
N LEU A 167 13.13 -12.21 3.31
CA LEU A 167 13.74 -11.33 2.31
C LEU A 167 14.81 -12.07 1.48
N ASP A 168 15.57 -12.99 2.09
CA ASP A 168 16.50 -13.86 1.37
C ASP A 168 15.74 -14.80 0.42
N TRP A 169 14.68 -15.46 0.91
CA TRP A 169 13.83 -16.29 0.05
C TRP A 169 13.23 -15.51 -1.13
N LEU A 170 12.79 -14.27 -0.92
CA LEU A 170 12.30 -13.40 -1.99
C LEU A 170 13.42 -13.04 -2.97
N SER A 171 14.63 -12.76 -2.48
CA SER A 171 15.80 -12.46 -3.30
C SER A 171 16.15 -13.63 -4.22
N ASP A 172 16.22 -14.85 -3.68
CA ASP A 172 16.48 -16.07 -4.45
C ASP A 172 15.40 -16.30 -5.51
N ARG A 173 14.13 -16.13 -5.14
CA ARG A 173 12.99 -16.29 -6.05
C ARG A 173 13.04 -15.28 -7.20
N LEU A 174 13.35 -14.02 -6.90
CA LEU A 174 13.35 -12.92 -7.86
C LEU A 174 14.66 -12.80 -8.66
N ALA A 175 15.71 -13.53 -8.30
CA ALA A 175 16.98 -13.56 -9.04
C ALA A 175 16.81 -14.06 -10.48
N SER A 176 15.89 -15.00 -10.71
CA SER A 176 15.62 -15.60 -12.03
C SER A 176 14.23 -15.24 -12.59
N ARG A 177 13.42 -14.48 -11.86
CA ARG A 177 12.02 -14.18 -12.21
C ARG A 177 11.77 -12.69 -12.15
N ARG A 178 11.10 -12.12 -13.16
CA ARG A 178 10.76 -10.69 -13.17
C ARG A 178 9.69 -10.30 -12.14
N TYR A 179 8.74 -11.18 -11.86
CA TYR A 179 7.65 -10.96 -10.90
C TYR A 179 7.52 -12.16 -9.97
N LEU A 180 6.74 -11.99 -8.90
CA LEU A 180 6.58 -13.02 -7.89
C LEU A 180 5.88 -14.27 -8.43
N VAL A 181 4.90 -14.13 -9.32
CA VAL A 181 4.09 -15.23 -9.85
C VAL A 181 3.87 -15.07 -11.34
N GLY A 182 4.31 -16.06 -12.13
CA GLY A 182 4.17 -16.05 -13.59
C GLY A 182 5.05 -15.00 -14.30
N ASP A 183 4.55 -14.51 -15.44
CA ASP A 183 5.24 -13.58 -16.35
C ASP A 183 4.72 -12.13 -16.29
N THR A 184 3.76 -11.84 -15.40
CA THR A 184 3.06 -10.54 -15.31
C THR A 184 3.02 -10.02 -13.87
N ILE A 185 2.69 -8.74 -13.68
CA ILE A 185 2.37 -8.19 -12.36
C ILE A 185 1.07 -8.82 -11.86
N THR A 186 1.06 -9.21 -10.58
CA THR A 186 -0.09 -9.80 -9.89
C THR A 186 -0.38 -9.09 -8.56
N GLU A 187 -1.46 -9.49 -7.90
CA GLU A 187 -1.77 -9.07 -6.53
C GLU A 187 -0.60 -9.31 -5.55
N ALA A 188 0.20 -10.37 -5.75
CA ALA A 188 1.36 -10.66 -4.90
C ALA A 188 2.40 -9.52 -4.97
N ASP A 189 2.65 -8.99 -6.17
CA ASP A 189 3.63 -7.93 -6.40
C ASP A 189 3.19 -6.61 -5.75
N VAL A 190 1.91 -6.25 -5.91
CA VAL A 190 1.29 -5.11 -5.23
C VAL A 190 1.40 -5.25 -3.70
N ARG A 191 1.13 -6.45 -3.18
CA ARG A 191 1.20 -6.72 -1.74
C ARG A 191 2.60 -6.54 -1.18
N LEU A 192 3.63 -7.01 -1.87
CA LEU A 192 5.03 -6.85 -1.45
C LEU A 192 5.52 -5.40 -1.61
N PHE A 193 5.22 -4.76 -2.75
CA PHE A 193 5.68 -3.41 -3.08
C PHE A 193 5.37 -2.40 -1.98
N THR A 194 4.14 -2.43 -1.45
CA THR A 194 3.72 -1.48 -0.40
C THR A 194 4.60 -1.52 0.85
N THR A 195 5.22 -2.66 1.16
CA THR A 195 6.20 -2.79 2.24
C THR A 195 7.59 -2.35 1.80
N LEU A 196 8.06 -2.74 0.62
CA LEU A 196 9.38 -2.34 0.12
C LEU A 196 9.51 -0.81 -0.04
N ALA A 197 8.47 -0.14 -0.55
CA ALA A 197 8.42 1.32 -0.68
C ALA A 197 8.59 2.07 0.66
N ARG A 198 8.35 1.39 1.79
CA ARG A 198 8.46 1.95 3.14
C ARG A 198 9.69 1.42 3.89
N PHE A 199 10.51 0.56 3.27
CA PHE A 199 11.58 -0.10 4.00
C PHE A 199 12.66 0.88 4.44
N ASP A 200 13.35 1.54 3.51
CA ASP A 200 14.42 2.49 3.83
C ASP A 200 13.93 3.78 4.52
N PRO A 201 12.82 4.41 4.07
CA PRO A 201 12.35 5.65 4.67
C PRO A 201 11.79 5.50 6.09
N LEU A 202 11.49 4.26 6.50
CA LEU A 202 10.73 4.01 7.70
C LEU A 202 11.16 2.73 8.41
N TYR A 203 10.88 1.54 7.86
CA TYR A 203 10.99 0.29 8.64
C TYR A 203 12.41 -0.01 9.10
N HIS A 204 13.40 0.33 8.28
CA HIS A 204 14.81 0.17 8.60
C HIS A 204 15.19 0.92 9.89
N GLY A 205 14.82 2.19 10.01
CA GLY A 205 15.10 3.01 11.19
C GLY A 205 14.07 2.84 12.30
N HIS A 206 12.82 3.26 12.02
CA HIS A 206 11.74 3.36 13.02
C HIS A 206 11.41 2.01 13.65
N PHE A 207 11.34 0.95 12.84
CA PHE A 207 11.06 -0.41 13.29
C PHE A 207 12.30 -1.27 13.47
N LYS A 208 13.49 -0.67 13.37
CA LYS A 208 14.79 -1.34 13.56
C LYS A 208 14.97 -2.58 12.67
N CYS A 209 14.36 -2.60 11.49
CA CYS A 209 14.56 -3.70 10.52
C CYS A 209 15.88 -3.46 9.75
N ASN A 210 17.01 -3.51 10.45
CA ASN A 210 18.24 -2.83 10.07
C ASN A 210 19.45 -3.73 9.78
N TRP A 211 19.26 -4.97 9.31
CA TRP A 211 20.40 -5.78 8.85
C TRP A 211 21.03 -5.19 7.58
N TYR A 212 20.20 -4.89 6.59
CA TYR A 212 20.56 -4.17 5.36
C TYR A 212 19.47 -3.15 5.05
N LYS A 213 19.83 -2.06 4.37
CA LYS A 213 18.85 -1.26 3.64
C LYS A 213 18.32 -2.06 2.46
N LEU A 214 17.11 -1.75 2.01
CA LEU A 214 16.57 -2.27 0.76
C LEU A 214 17.51 -1.95 -0.41
N SER A 215 18.06 -0.73 -0.45
CA SER A 215 19.03 -0.30 -1.47
C SER A 215 20.33 -1.13 -1.50
N GLU A 216 20.63 -1.89 -0.44
CA GLU A 216 21.78 -2.79 -0.31
C GLU A 216 21.43 -4.25 -0.65
N MET A 217 20.16 -4.55 -0.96
CA MET A 217 19.68 -5.87 -1.40
C MET A 217 19.49 -5.86 -2.93
N PRO A 218 20.48 -6.27 -3.76
CA PRO A 218 20.53 -5.89 -5.17
C PRO A 218 19.32 -6.34 -5.99
N VAL A 219 18.87 -7.59 -5.79
CA VAL A 219 17.73 -8.17 -6.50
C VAL A 219 16.43 -7.50 -6.07
N LEU A 220 16.19 -7.40 -4.75
CA LEU A 220 14.98 -6.77 -4.22
C LEU A 220 14.91 -5.28 -4.56
N TRP A 221 16.04 -4.59 -4.58
CA TRP A 221 16.10 -3.18 -4.96
C TRP A 221 15.81 -2.97 -6.44
N ALA A 222 16.35 -3.81 -7.31
CA ALA A 222 16.02 -3.78 -8.73
C ALA A 222 14.52 -4.08 -8.96
N TYR A 223 13.98 -5.09 -8.28
CA TYR A 223 12.55 -5.42 -8.34
C TYR A 223 11.66 -4.27 -7.82
N ALA A 224 12.02 -3.65 -6.69
CA ALA A 224 11.27 -2.54 -6.12
C ALA A 224 11.24 -1.34 -7.07
N ARG A 225 12.36 -1.01 -7.72
CA ARG A 225 12.45 0.07 -8.71
C ARG A 225 11.69 -0.21 -9.99
N ASP A 226 11.71 -1.45 -10.50
CA ASP A 226 10.88 -1.88 -11.65
C ASP A 226 9.40 -1.63 -11.37
N LEU A 227 8.92 -2.02 -10.19
CA LEU A 227 7.55 -1.70 -9.78
C LEU A 227 7.34 -0.20 -9.56
N PHE A 228 8.23 0.50 -8.86
CA PHE A 228 8.07 1.94 -8.59
C PHE A 228 7.96 2.75 -9.88
N GLN A 229 8.77 2.44 -10.89
CA GLN A 229 8.77 3.10 -12.19
C GLN A 229 7.60 2.63 -13.10
N THR A 230 6.89 1.57 -12.73
CA THR A 230 5.68 1.12 -13.44
C THR A 230 4.50 2.05 -13.12
N PRO A 231 3.77 2.58 -14.12
CA PRO A 231 2.61 3.44 -13.90
C PRO A 231 1.55 2.77 -13.00
N GLY A 232 1.05 3.50 -12.02
CA GLY A 232 0.12 2.99 -10.99
C GLY A 232 0.76 2.56 -9.68
N PHE A 233 2.10 2.59 -9.57
CA PHE A 233 2.84 2.24 -8.35
C PHE A 233 3.53 3.44 -7.72
N GLY A 234 4.65 3.92 -8.27
CA GLY A 234 5.41 5.05 -7.69
C GLY A 234 4.61 6.34 -7.66
N ASP A 235 3.74 6.55 -8.64
CA ASP A 235 2.80 7.68 -8.71
C ASP A 235 1.71 7.64 -7.62
N THR A 236 1.67 6.60 -6.78
CA THR A 236 0.79 6.53 -5.60
C THR A 236 1.52 6.78 -4.26
N VAL A 237 2.84 6.85 -4.27
CA VAL A 237 3.69 6.89 -3.06
C VAL A 237 3.99 8.34 -2.66
N ASP A 238 3.50 8.74 -1.48
CA ASP A 238 3.84 10.01 -0.83
C ASP A 238 4.78 9.73 0.35
N PHE A 239 6.09 9.92 0.14
CA PHE A 239 7.10 9.63 1.17
C PHE A 239 7.02 10.58 2.37
N VAL A 240 6.57 11.82 2.17
CA VAL A 240 6.41 12.80 3.24
C VAL A 240 5.31 12.34 4.19
N GLN A 241 4.12 12.02 3.66
CA GLN A 241 3.01 11.51 4.48
C GLN A 241 3.31 10.17 5.13
N ILE A 242 4.00 9.26 4.42
CA ILE A 242 4.49 8.00 5.00
C ILE A 242 5.34 8.29 6.23
N LYS A 243 6.35 9.16 6.13
CA LYS A 243 7.25 9.44 7.24
C LYS A 243 6.54 10.17 8.38
N GLN A 244 5.76 11.20 8.07
CA GLN A 244 4.99 11.95 9.07
C GLN A 244 4.11 11.03 9.91
N HIS A 245 3.34 10.14 9.27
CA HIS A 245 2.43 9.25 10.00
C HIS A 245 3.18 8.43 11.05
N TYR A 246 4.19 7.67 10.65
CA TYR A 246 4.81 6.73 11.58
C TYR A 246 5.69 7.41 12.62
N TYR A 247 6.43 8.45 12.25
CA TYR A 247 7.35 9.12 13.19
C TYR A 247 6.62 10.04 14.17
N ILE A 248 5.43 10.55 13.83
CA ILE A 248 4.63 11.43 14.71
C ILE A 248 3.59 10.64 15.50
N VAL A 249 2.84 9.72 14.86
CA VAL A 249 1.72 9.02 15.52
C VAL A 249 2.22 7.97 16.52
N HIS A 250 3.32 7.27 16.23
CA HIS A 250 3.88 6.27 17.14
C HIS A 250 4.78 6.90 18.21
N ALA A 251 4.21 7.79 19.03
CA ALA A 251 4.93 8.48 20.10
C ALA A 251 5.55 7.51 21.14
N ASP A 252 4.96 6.32 21.31
CA ASP A 252 5.51 5.28 22.19
C ASP A 252 6.86 4.71 21.68
N ILE A 253 7.10 4.76 20.36
CA ILE A 253 8.37 4.35 19.74
C ILE A 253 9.30 5.56 19.56
N ASN A 254 8.76 6.69 19.12
CA ASN A 254 9.49 7.93 18.87
C ASN A 254 8.86 9.10 19.64
N PRO A 255 9.17 9.28 20.93
CA PRO A 255 8.54 10.29 21.77
C PRO A 255 8.88 11.72 21.37
N THR A 256 9.96 11.92 20.61
CA THR A 256 10.35 13.26 20.12
C THR A 256 9.45 13.76 18.99
N GLY A 257 8.74 12.85 18.30
CA GLY A 257 7.97 13.17 17.09
C GLY A 257 8.82 13.65 15.91
N ILE A 258 10.17 13.62 16.03
CA ILE A 258 11.07 14.11 14.98
C ILE A 258 10.99 13.17 13.79
N VAL A 259 10.76 13.76 12.61
CA VAL A 259 10.74 13.05 11.33
C VAL A 259 12.11 13.16 10.67
N PRO A 260 12.81 12.06 10.36
CA PRO A 260 14.10 12.10 9.66
C PRO A 260 13.99 12.80 8.32
N LYS A 261 15.01 13.58 7.90
CA LYS A 261 15.01 14.19 6.56
C LYS A 261 15.27 13.18 5.44
N GLY A 262 16.18 12.23 5.66
CA GLY A 262 16.50 11.20 4.67
C GLY A 262 15.43 10.10 4.53
N PRO A 263 15.72 9.06 3.76
CA PRO A 263 16.87 8.93 2.85
C PRO A 263 16.73 9.85 1.63
N ASP A 264 17.80 9.96 0.84
CA ASP A 264 17.69 10.46 -0.54
C ASP A 264 16.85 9.47 -1.36
N LEU A 265 15.92 10.00 -2.15
CA LEU A 265 14.96 9.23 -2.93
C LEU A 265 15.36 9.08 -4.40
N ALA A 266 16.36 9.83 -4.88
CA ALA A 266 16.76 9.84 -6.29
C ALA A 266 17.11 8.43 -6.83
N GLY A 267 17.58 7.53 -5.95
CA GLY A 267 17.87 6.14 -6.30
C GLY A 267 16.67 5.36 -6.84
N TRP A 268 15.43 5.72 -6.52
CA TRP A 268 14.23 5.04 -7.01
C TRP A 268 14.05 5.14 -8.53
N LEU A 269 14.56 6.20 -9.15
CA LEU A 269 14.45 6.45 -10.59
C LEU A 269 15.67 5.96 -11.38
N ALA A 270 16.68 5.37 -10.71
CA ALA A 270 17.83 4.80 -11.38
C ALA A 270 17.44 3.53 -12.18
N PRO A 271 18.10 3.23 -13.32
CA PRO A 271 17.84 2.03 -14.11
C PRO A 271 17.97 0.73 -13.30
N HIS A 272 17.01 -0.18 -13.47
CA HIS A 272 16.93 -1.43 -12.69
C HIS A 272 17.32 -2.69 -13.46
N GLY A 273 17.33 -2.68 -14.80
CA GLY A 273 17.82 -3.80 -15.63
C GLY A 273 16.93 -5.05 -15.64
N ARG A 274 15.71 -4.95 -15.13
CA ARG A 274 14.80 -6.10 -14.90
C ARG A 274 14.15 -6.59 -16.19
N GLU A 275 14.09 -5.73 -17.20
CA GLU A 275 13.66 -6.05 -18.56
C GLU A 275 14.47 -7.19 -19.20
N SER A 276 15.73 -7.38 -18.78
CA SER A 276 16.57 -8.51 -19.23
C SER A 276 16.01 -9.89 -18.84
N LEU A 277 15.13 -9.95 -17.84
CA LEU A 277 14.45 -11.19 -17.41
C LEU A 277 13.15 -11.45 -18.18
N GLY A 278 12.84 -10.65 -19.21
CA GLY A 278 11.61 -10.75 -20.00
C GLY A 278 10.37 -10.26 -19.25
N GLY A 279 9.29 -11.04 -19.31
CA GLY A 279 8.00 -10.70 -18.69
C GLY A 279 7.24 -9.59 -19.41
N ARG A 280 5.93 -9.52 -19.13
CA ARG A 280 4.99 -8.56 -19.70
C ARG A 280 4.22 -7.93 -18.52
N PRO A 281 4.60 -6.74 -18.03
CA PRO A 281 4.04 -6.20 -16.79
C PRO A 281 2.51 -6.24 -16.74
N PHE A 282 1.86 -5.89 -17.85
CA PHE A 282 0.40 -5.84 -17.99
C PHE A 282 -0.19 -7.03 -18.78
N GLY A 283 0.60 -8.07 -19.07
CA GLY A 283 0.19 -9.16 -19.96
C GLY A 283 -0.12 -8.67 -21.38
N ASP A 284 -1.32 -8.99 -21.88
CA ASP A 284 -1.85 -8.46 -23.15
C ASP A 284 -2.56 -7.11 -22.98
N GLY A 285 -2.53 -6.54 -21.77
CA GLY A 285 -3.07 -5.23 -21.44
C GLY A 285 -2.08 -4.09 -21.66
N THR A 286 -2.42 -2.92 -21.11
CA THR A 286 -1.67 -1.67 -21.27
C THR A 286 -1.43 -0.99 -19.93
N PRO A 287 -0.36 -0.18 -19.77
CA PRO A 287 -0.20 0.66 -18.58
C PRO A 287 -1.35 1.67 -18.46
N PRO A 288 -1.79 2.02 -17.23
CA PRO A 288 -2.74 3.12 -17.04
C PRO A 288 -2.09 4.46 -17.42
N GLY A 289 -2.93 5.45 -17.75
CA GLY A 289 -2.49 6.84 -17.91
C GLY A 289 -2.04 7.49 -16.58
N PRO A 290 -1.62 8.76 -16.61
CA PRO A 290 -1.22 9.49 -15.40
C PRO A 290 -2.39 9.65 -14.41
N PRO A 291 -2.12 9.94 -13.12
CA PRO A 291 -3.19 10.14 -12.13
C PRO A 291 -4.05 11.35 -12.49
N VAL A 292 -5.36 11.24 -12.21
CA VAL A 292 -6.29 12.37 -12.25
C VAL A 292 -5.79 13.47 -11.31
N ALA A 293 -6.08 14.74 -11.63
CA ALA A 293 -5.42 15.88 -10.98
C ALA A 293 -5.51 15.87 -9.44
N GLY A 294 -6.68 15.53 -8.88
CA GLY A 294 -6.88 15.44 -7.42
C GLY A 294 -6.24 14.23 -6.73
N GLU A 295 -5.64 13.31 -7.48
CA GLU A 295 -4.99 12.10 -6.96
C GLU A 295 -3.47 12.10 -7.19
N ARG A 296 -2.90 13.18 -7.74
CA ARG A 296 -1.45 13.29 -7.94
C ARG A 296 -0.75 13.48 -6.59
N VAL A 297 0.37 12.77 -6.41
CA VAL A 297 1.27 13.03 -5.29
C VAL A 297 1.84 14.45 -5.44
N PRO A 298 1.87 15.28 -4.37
CA PRO A 298 2.43 16.63 -4.45
C PRO A 298 3.89 16.65 -4.91
N ALA A 299 4.29 17.72 -5.59
CA ALA A 299 5.67 17.88 -6.02
C ALA A 299 6.63 17.85 -4.81
N GLY A 300 7.72 17.08 -4.92
CA GLY A 300 8.69 16.88 -3.83
C GLY A 300 8.28 15.85 -2.77
N HIS A 301 7.08 15.25 -2.87
CA HIS A 301 6.67 14.14 -1.99
C HIS A 301 7.00 12.75 -2.56
N GLY A 302 7.19 12.65 -3.88
CA GLY A 302 7.67 11.46 -4.59
C GLY A 302 9.20 11.37 -4.69
N ALA A 303 9.70 10.44 -5.49
CA ALA A 303 11.11 10.31 -5.85
C ALA A 303 11.46 11.05 -7.15
#